data_AF-A0A382MQW0-F1
#
_entry.id   AF-A0A382MQW0-F1
#
_cell.length_a   1.000
_cell.length_b   1.000
_cell.length_c   1.000
_cell.angle_alpha   90.00
_cell.angle_beta   90.00
_cell.angle_gamma   90.00
#
_symmetry.space_group_name_H-M   'P 1'
#
loop_
_entity.id
_entity.type
_entity.pdbx_description
1 polymer ?
#
loop_
_entity_poly.entity_id
_entity_poly.type
_entity_poly.pdbx_seq_one_letter_code
_entity_poly.pdbx_strand_id
1 'polypeptide(L)'
;MAPRVQAEGMEEGELLIAGIGSLGCAWAKAAQSRVTNWVDLTLIDADDSSMDGVRHANCLLLGDTPSEVGCAGMPQLAEARMRSL
;
A
#
# COMPACT_ATOMS: atom_id res chain seq x y z
N MET A 1 38.11 -15.23 15.11
CA MET A 1 37.20 -14.11 15.40
C MET A 1 36.49 -13.76 14.10
N ALA A 2 35.22 -14.15 13.95
CA ALA A 2 34.45 -13.77 12.76
C ALA A 2 34.06 -12.29 12.88
N PRO A 3 34.08 -11.52 11.79
CA PRO A 3 33.65 -10.13 11.82
C PRO A 3 32.17 -10.07 12.22
N ARG A 4 31.84 -9.26 13.22
CA ARG A 4 30.45 -8.87 13.49
C ARG A 4 30.02 -7.99 12.32
N VAL A 5 29.03 -8.45 11.56
CA VAL A 5 28.26 -7.56 10.69
C VAL A 5 27.60 -6.54 11.61
N GLN A 6 28.09 -5.31 11.60
CA GLN A 6 27.33 -4.19 12.15
C GLN A 6 26.16 -4.02 11.18
N ALA A 7 24.95 -4.35 11.61
CA ALA A 7 23.77 -3.90 10.89
C ALA A 7 23.81 -2.36 10.96
N GLU A 8 23.98 -1.70 9.81
CA GLU A 8 23.75 -0.26 9.76
C GLU A 8 22.35 0.03 10.32
N GLY A 9 22.22 1.10 11.09
CA GLY A 9 20.94 1.46 11.70
C GLY A 9 19.90 1.63 10.61
N MET A 10 18.70 1.08 10.84
CA MET A 10 17.62 1.21 9.86
C MET A 10 17.25 2.69 9.71
N GLU A 11 17.39 3.23 8.50
CA GLU A 11 17.10 4.64 8.20
C GLU A 11 15.59 4.88 8.04
N GLU A 12 15.17 6.13 8.26
CA GLU A 12 13.78 6.55 8.03
C GLU A 12 13.40 6.34 6.56
N GLY A 13 12.31 5.62 6.30
CA GLY A 13 11.85 5.28 4.95
C GLY A 13 12.37 3.96 4.35
N GLU A 14 13.14 3.16 5.11
CA GLU A 14 13.63 1.86 4.62
C GLU A 14 12.57 0.75 4.61
N LEU A 15 11.49 0.91 5.37
CA LEU A 15 10.38 -0.04 5.44
C LEU A 15 9.10 0.57 4.91
N LEU A 16 8.42 -0.20 4.06
CA LEU A 16 7.16 0.16 3.45
C LEU A 16 6.12 -0.94 3.70
N ILE A 17 4.96 -0.56 4.21
CA ILE A 17 3.77 -1.43 4.22
C ILE A 17 2.90 -1.07 3.02
N ALA A 18 2.68 -2.03 2.13
CA ALA A 18 1.79 -1.87 0.99
C ALA A 18 0.48 -2.65 1.20
N GLY A 19 -0.66 -1.95 1.16
CA GLY A 19 -1.99 -2.54 1.11
C GLY A 19 -2.52 -2.55 -0.32
N ILE A 20 -2.92 -3.72 -0.83
CA ILE A 20 -3.47 -3.86 -2.18
C ILE A 20 -4.91 -4.38 -2.11
N GLY A 21 -5.81 -3.69 -2.81
CA GLY A 21 -7.25 -3.93 -2.74
C GLY A 21 -7.83 -3.59 -1.36
N SER A 22 -9.15 -3.67 -1.24
CA SER A 22 -9.87 -3.17 -0.07
C SER A 22 -9.46 -3.86 1.24
N LEU A 23 -9.34 -5.19 1.25
CA LEU A 23 -8.88 -5.93 2.42
C LEU A 23 -7.40 -5.63 2.75
N GLY A 24 -6.54 -5.55 1.73
CA GLY A 24 -5.13 -5.26 1.93
C GLY A 24 -4.92 -3.84 2.46
N CYS A 25 -5.66 -2.86 1.95
CA CYS A 25 -5.65 -1.49 2.44
C CYS A 25 -6.12 -1.39 3.90
N ALA A 26 -7.22 -2.06 4.26
CA ALA A 26 -7.71 -2.08 5.64
C ALA A 26 -6.68 -2.69 6.62
N TRP A 27 -6.07 -3.82 6.23
CA TRP A 27 -5.03 -4.44 7.04
C TRP A 27 -3.79 -3.55 7.16
N ALA A 28 -3.32 -2.96 6.04
CA ALA A 28 -2.13 -2.12 6.01
C ALA A 28 -2.28 -0.88 6.91
N LYS A 29 -3.45 -0.23 6.90
CA LYS A 29 -3.77 0.88 7.83
C LYS A 29 -3.67 0.43 9.29
N ALA A 30 -4.25 -0.72 9.63
CA ALA A 30 -4.24 -1.25 11.00
C ALA A 30 -2.85 -1.76 11.45
N ALA A 31 -2.02 -2.20 10.51
CA ALA A 31 -0.64 -2.57 10.76
C ALA A 31 0.24 -1.33 10.97
N GLN A 32 0.17 -0.37 10.05
CA GLN A 32 0.96 0.86 10.12
C GLN A 32 0.64 1.69 11.36
N SER A 33 -0.62 1.72 11.82
CA SER A 33 -1.01 2.43 13.05
C SER A 33 -0.31 1.90 14.32
N ARG A 34 0.32 0.72 14.27
CA ARG A 34 1.08 0.13 15.39
C ARG A 34 2.57 0.48 15.32
N VAL A 35 3.04 0.97 14.17
CA VAL A 35 4.45 1.20 13.86
C VAL A 35 4.66 2.51 13.09
N THR A 36 3.82 3.51 13.35
CA THR A 36 3.67 4.75 12.54
C THR A 36 4.99 5.49 12.25
N ASN A 37 5.95 5.42 13.18
CA ASN A 37 7.23 6.13 13.07
C ASN A 37 8.34 5.31 12.37
N TRP A 38 8.07 4.08 11.97
CA TRP A 38 9.08 3.13 11.48
C TRP A 38 8.85 2.71 10.04
N VAL A 39 7.65 2.94 9.51
CA VAL A 39 7.25 2.45 8.19
C VAL A 39 6.44 3.50 7.45
N ASP A 40 6.71 3.64 6.17
CA ASP A 40 5.82 4.32 5.24
C ASP A 40 4.62 3.43 4.90
N LEU A 41 3.54 4.05 4.46
CA LEU A 41 2.31 3.37 4.03
C LEU A 41 2.05 3.66 2.55
N THR A 42 1.84 2.61 1.76
CA THR A 42 1.32 2.70 0.39
C THR A 42 0.01 1.94 0.29
N LEU A 43 -1.00 2.56 -0.33
CA LEU A 43 -2.32 1.98 -0.55
C LEU A 43 -2.60 1.94 -2.05
N ILE A 44 -3.02 0.78 -2.54
CA ILE A 44 -3.28 0.53 -3.96
C ILE A 44 -4.65 -0.09 -4.11
N ASP A 45 -5.60 0.61 -4.74
CA ASP A 45 -6.94 0.08 -4.98
C ASP A 45 -7.58 0.78 -6.19
N ALA A 46 -8.59 0.16 -6.80
CA ALA A 46 -9.45 0.79 -7.79
C ALA A 46 -10.62 1.58 -7.14
N ASP A 47 -10.94 1.23 -5.90
CA ASP A 47 -11.93 1.91 -5.05
C ASP A 47 -11.24 3.01 -4.21
N ASP A 48 -11.66 4.26 -4.38
CA ASP A 48 -11.05 5.42 -3.71
C ASP A 48 -11.42 5.54 -2.24
N SER A 49 -12.54 4.94 -1.81
CA SER A 49 -12.92 4.88 -0.39
C SER A 49 -11.87 4.12 0.45
N SER A 50 -11.11 3.21 -0.17
CA SER A 50 -9.98 2.53 0.45
C SER A 50 -8.86 3.49 0.88
N MET A 51 -8.83 4.74 0.39
CA MET A 51 -7.86 5.75 0.77
C MET A 51 -8.31 6.64 1.94
N ASP A 52 -9.57 6.55 2.35
CA ASP A 52 -10.15 7.43 3.36
C ASP A 52 -9.49 7.28 4.74
N GLY A 53 -9.46 8.41 5.46
CA GLY A 53 -8.99 8.46 6.85
C GLY A 53 -7.48 8.40 7.03
N VAL A 54 -6.70 8.46 5.94
CA VAL A 54 -5.23 8.38 5.98
C VAL A 54 -4.61 9.73 5.60
N ARG A 55 -3.76 10.29 6.47
CA ARG A 55 -3.09 11.59 6.22
C ARG A 55 -1.67 11.47 5.67
N HIS A 56 -1.02 10.32 5.87
CA HIS A 56 0.37 10.07 5.52
C HIS A 56 0.50 8.69 4.84
N ALA A 57 -0.09 8.56 3.65
CA ALA A 57 0.09 7.39 2.79
C ALA A 57 0.28 7.80 1.35
N ASN A 58 1.10 7.03 0.63
CA ASN A 58 1.21 7.11 -0.82
C ASN A 58 0.04 6.32 -1.43
N CYS A 59 -0.90 7.01 -2.08
CA CYS A 59 -2.09 6.38 -2.65
C CYS A 59 -1.95 6.23 -4.16
N LEU A 60 -2.17 5.01 -4.67
CA LEU A 60 -2.23 4.70 -6.11
C LEU A 60 -3.61 4.17 -6.44
N LEU A 61 -4.38 4.95 -7.20
CA LEU A 61 -5.68 4.51 -7.72
C LEU A 61 -5.49 3.76 -9.05
N LEU A 62 -6.10 2.59 -9.18
CA LEU A 62 -5.98 1.75 -10.38
C LEU A 62 -7.05 2.08 -11.43
N GLY A 63 -6.59 2.54 -12.59
CA GLY A 63 -7.40 2.87 -13.76
C GLY A 63 -7.75 4.36 -13.87
N ASP A 64 -8.27 4.76 -15.03
CA ASP A 64 -8.48 6.17 -15.40
C ASP A 64 -9.62 6.86 -14.64
N THR A 65 -10.56 6.07 -14.10
CA THR A 65 -11.68 6.55 -13.30
C THR A 65 -11.86 5.67 -12.07
N PRO A 66 -11.89 6.27 -10.85
CA PRO A 66 -12.25 5.56 -9.64
C PRO A 66 -13.59 4.84 -9.81
N SER A 67 -13.67 3.60 -9.33
CA SER A 67 -14.89 2.81 -9.40
C SER A 67 -15.13 2.18 -8.05
N GLU A 68 -16.21 2.58 -7.35
CA GLU A 68 -16.63 1.98 -6.08
C GLU A 68 -16.88 0.47 -6.18
N VAL A 69 -17.12 -0.06 -7.39
CA VAL A 69 -17.29 -1.50 -7.63
C VAL A 69 -15.93 -2.24 -7.63
N GLY A 70 -14.82 -1.50 -7.70
CA GLY A 70 -13.47 -2.04 -7.78
C GLY A 70 -13.29 -2.94 -9.01
N CYS A 71 -12.52 -4.02 -8.84
CA CYS A 71 -12.28 -5.03 -9.89
C CYS A 71 -13.11 -6.31 -9.71
N ALA A 72 -14.09 -6.33 -8.79
CA ALA A 72 -14.94 -7.48 -8.48
C ALA A 72 -14.19 -8.82 -8.25
N GLY A 73 -12.94 -8.75 -7.75
CA GLY A 73 -12.10 -9.94 -7.59
C GLY A 73 -11.61 -10.58 -8.89
N MET A 74 -11.73 -9.90 -10.04
CA MET A 74 -11.27 -10.37 -11.35
C MET A 74 -9.87 -9.81 -11.68
N PRO A 75 -8.80 -10.63 -11.60
CA PRO A 75 -7.44 -10.15 -11.82
C PRO A 75 -7.21 -9.60 -13.23
N GLN A 76 -7.88 -10.15 -14.24
CA GLN A 76 -7.76 -9.70 -15.63
C GLN A 76 -8.32 -8.29 -15.82
N LEU A 77 -9.38 -7.94 -15.09
CA LEU A 77 -9.92 -6.57 -15.10
C LEU A 77 -8.96 -5.60 -14.41
N ALA A 78 -8.36 -6.02 -13.29
CA ALA A 78 -7.34 -5.22 -12.61
C ALA A 78 -6.12 -4.99 -13.52
N GLU A 79 -5.64 -6.03 -14.19
CA GLU A 79 -4.54 -5.94 -15.15
C GLU A 79 -4.89 -5.02 -16.34
N ALA A 80 -6.09 -5.16 -16.91
CA ALA A 80 -6.53 -4.31 -18.02
C ALA A 80 -6.55 -2.82 -17.63
N ARG A 81 -7.02 -2.50 -16.42
CA ARG A 81 -6.99 -1.12 -15.89
C ARG A 81 -5.59 -0.62 -15.59
N MET A 82 -4.68 -1.49 -15.14
CA MET A 82 -3.28 -1.13 -14.94
C MET A 82 -2.55 -0.87 -16.26
N ARG A 83 -2.92 -1.57 -17.33
CA ARG A 83 -2.35 -1.39 -18.67
C ARG A 83 -2.90 -0.18 -19.42
N SER A 84 -3.99 0.42 -18.94
CA SER A 84 -4.55 1.66 -19.51
C SER A 84 -3.96 2.92 -18.88
N LEU A 85 -3.17 2.80 -17.80
CA LEU A 85 -2.42 3.90 -17.18
C LEU A 85 -1.36 4.49 -18.13
#